data_AF-A0A7C7YVH8-F1
#
_entry.id   AF-A0A7C7YVH8-F1
#
_cell.length_a   1.000
_cell.length_b   1.000
_cell.length_c   1.000
_cell.angle_alpha   90.00
_cell.angle_beta   90.00
_cell.angle_gamma   90.00
#
_symmetry.space_group_name_H-M   'P 1'
#
loop_
_entity.id
_entity.type
_entity.pdbx_description
1 polymer ?
#
loop_
_entity_poly.entity_id
_entity_poly.type
_entity_poly.pdbx_seq_one_letter_code
_entity_poly.pdbx_strand_id
1 'polypeptide(L)'
;MSTSGELEYGEHLPSGLAGRLVSGLVVVVFLGSLFGTGMADVLFPVQGIQLIGEEAQRQERTASRARLRDGSLARWYEDKLRQHSRVRDCLLPRYAYYKFLYFDQVPEGFTVGKKHWMFHSKRIHLSPQSDAVLARSGANSIVALDRRLLGNGITLTVLPIPRKCWVAHEFLPKGTNGRRAVDDLLIDQLKQRAVSTVDMRAAYAAGDPEQYYFKLDTHWTPSAARMAAQEFARTAGLLKDPAQRAGKLRHLPSEHRLGNGFAMLLSLGVDLETIDLETLDLLMPTAKRLSFQPALESWLQQPKELSTFALAGSSFSRNERLGRFLVHYLGAKVVDGAEPAQPYMTSVANTLAKYYEDQDQGQLQRLFWEVPVSSIFHGYAPERVSFNEAFGRCFQIVEPAAHQSWQPWPGGWTDFDSRSTETSDKVRQPLLTMPAGVLAHSGDGVALLHLSGEVLGGPLMLRMVHDGLSIELEINPGQFDFAWPIIALGPSANALRVFVGSSQEDRLKLSAASLWHQPVGPEVFKLSAREVEGRTELVPIAPIPLRRRAALQILCEAERNPMQEVVVEIWSEGQEIPRRVSFGYIAPGGTILLDLGEEAALRLSKVVLRAKGAVPKVKHATVSSGR
;
A
#
# COMPACT_ATOMS: atom_id res chain seq x y z
N MET A 1 18.41 -35.13 45.96
CA MET A 1 19.61 -35.31 45.11
C MET A 1 19.68 -34.09 44.19
N SER A 2 20.33 -32.99 44.60
CA SER A 2 21.77 -32.69 44.45
C SER A 2 22.17 -32.78 42.96
N THR A 3 22.51 -31.71 42.24
CA THR A 3 23.35 -30.55 42.56
C THR A 3 22.97 -29.31 41.73
N SER A 4 22.86 -28.15 42.39
CA SER A 4 22.92 -26.82 41.81
C SER A 4 24.36 -26.50 41.42
N GLY A 5 24.64 -26.35 40.13
CA GLY A 5 25.89 -25.79 39.62
C GLY A 5 25.77 -24.29 39.44
N GLU A 6 25.87 -23.52 40.52
CA GLU A 6 26.21 -22.11 40.43
C GLU A 6 27.66 -22.03 39.92
N LEU A 7 27.83 -21.54 38.69
CA LEU A 7 29.13 -21.08 38.21
C LEU A 7 29.43 -19.76 38.91
N GLU A 8 30.09 -19.83 40.06
CA GLU A 8 30.82 -18.71 40.63
C GLU A 8 31.86 -18.24 39.60
N TYR A 9 31.51 -17.22 38.81
CA TYR A 9 32.49 -16.36 38.16
C TYR A 9 33.11 -15.46 39.24
N GLY A 10 33.91 -16.06 40.12
CA GLY A 10 34.84 -15.34 40.96
C GLY A 10 35.96 -14.79 40.09
N GLU A 11 35.86 -13.52 39.70
CA GLU A 11 36.96 -12.77 39.10
C GLU A 11 38.14 -12.71 40.08
N HIS A 12 39.04 -13.68 40.01
CA HIS A 12 40.40 -13.49 40.49
C HIS A 12 41.16 -12.60 39.50
N LEU A 13 40.85 -11.30 39.50
CA LEU A 13 41.84 -10.32 39.08
C LEU A 13 43.07 -10.51 40.00
N PRO A 14 44.28 -10.70 39.46
CA PRO A 14 45.45 -11.03 40.28
C PRO A 14 45.70 -9.94 41.31
N SER A 15 45.34 -10.18 42.57
CA SER A 15 45.54 -9.26 43.68
C SER A 15 47.02 -9.25 44.08
N GLY A 16 47.82 -8.47 43.34
CA GLY A 16 49.26 -8.35 43.53
C GLY A 16 49.89 -7.35 42.55
N LEU A 17 51.22 -7.28 42.56
CA LEU A 17 52.00 -6.38 41.68
C LEU A 17 51.65 -6.59 40.20
N ALA A 18 51.38 -7.83 39.79
CA ALA A 18 50.95 -8.19 38.44
C ALA A 18 49.59 -7.57 38.07
N GLY A 19 48.58 -7.60 38.96
CA GLY A 19 47.30 -6.94 38.70
C GLY A 19 47.43 -5.42 38.62
N ARG A 20 48.27 -4.81 39.45
CA ARG A 20 48.56 -3.36 39.37
C ARG A 20 49.24 -2.97 38.07
N LEU A 21 50.16 -3.81 37.56
CA LEU A 21 50.81 -3.60 36.27
C LEU A 21 49.84 -3.76 35.10
N VAL A 22 48.96 -4.77 35.15
CA VAL A 22 47.91 -4.97 34.13
C VAL A 22 46.92 -3.80 34.14
N SER A 23 46.42 -3.40 35.31
CA SER A 23 45.54 -2.23 35.44
C SER A 23 46.24 -0.94 34.97
N GLY A 24 47.52 -0.74 35.33
CA GLY A 24 48.31 0.38 34.86
C GLY A 24 48.46 0.40 33.34
N LEU A 25 48.75 -0.76 32.73
CA LEU A 25 48.83 -0.90 31.28
C LEU A 25 47.50 -0.60 30.60
N VAL A 26 46.39 -1.11 31.13
CA VAL A 26 45.04 -0.84 30.60
C VAL A 26 44.73 0.65 30.65
N VAL A 27 45.06 1.33 31.75
CA VAL A 27 44.87 2.79 31.87
C VAL A 27 45.74 3.54 30.87
N VAL A 28 47.00 3.17 30.69
CA VAL A 28 47.90 3.81 29.72
C VAL A 28 47.41 3.61 28.30
N VAL A 29 46.98 2.40 27.93
CA VAL A 29 46.41 2.11 26.61
C VAL A 29 45.11 2.88 26.40
N PHE A 30 44.23 2.93 27.40
CA PHE A 30 42.98 3.67 27.33
C PHE A 30 43.22 5.18 27.15
N LEU A 31 44.05 5.79 27.99
CA LEU A 31 44.39 7.21 27.88
C LEU A 31 45.13 7.51 26.57
N GLY A 32 46.04 6.64 26.16
CA GLY A 32 46.74 6.73 24.88
C GLY A 32 45.79 6.67 23.70
N SER A 33 44.75 5.82 23.76
CA SER A 33 43.71 5.75 22.73
C SER A 33 42.89 7.05 22.69
N LEU A 34 42.40 7.54 23.83
CA LEU A 34 41.63 8.79 23.90
C LEU A 34 42.42 9.99 23.37
N PHE A 35 43.66 10.14 23.84
CA PHE A 35 44.52 11.25 23.44
C PHE A 35 44.95 11.13 21.97
N GLY A 36 45.30 9.92 21.54
CA GLY A 36 45.65 9.61 20.16
C GLY A 36 44.50 9.89 19.19
N THR A 37 43.26 9.52 19.56
CA THR A 37 42.07 9.82 18.76
C THR A 37 41.81 11.32 18.66
N GLY A 38 41.88 12.05 19.78
CA GLY A 38 41.70 13.49 19.78
C GLY A 38 42.77 14.22 18.97
N MET A 39 44.03 13.79 19.09
CA MET A 39 45.14 14.36 18.33
C MET A 39 45.02 14.08 16.83
N ALA A 40 44.64 12.86 16.44
CA ALA A 40 44.44 12.50 15.04
C ALA A 40 43.32 13.34 14.38
N ASP A 41 42.20 13.56 15.08
CA ASP A 41 41.09 14.37 14.55
C ASP A 41 41.42 15.86 14.47
N VAL A 42 42.29 16.37 15.35
CA VAL A 42 42.78 17.76 15.28
C VAL A 42 43.78 17.96 14.14
N LEU A 43 44.69 17.00 13.94
CA LEU A 43 45.75 17.10 12.93
C LEU A 43 45.26 16.76 11.52
N PHE A 44 44.22 15.92 11.40
CA PHE A 44 43.70 15.44 10.13
C PHE A 44 42.16 15.51 10.07
N PRO A 45 41.55 16.69 10.22
CA PRO A 45 40.09 16.81 10.18
C PRO A 45 39.57 16.41 8.80
N VAL A 46 38.46 15.68 8.76
CA VAL A 46 37.70 15.45 7.52
C VAL A 46 36.88 16.70 7.23
N GLN A 47 36.79 17.10 5.97
CA GLN A 47 35.86 18.16 5.56
C GLN A 47 34.44 17.64 5.80
N GLY A 48 33.81 18.11 6.87
CA GLY A 48 32.42 17.79 7.19
C GLY A 48 31.46 18.41 6.17
N ILE A 49 30.20 17.96 6.20
CA ILE A 49 29.13 18.53 5.38
C ILE A 49 29.03 20.02 5.69
N GLN A 50 29.20 20.87 4.67
CA GLN A 50 29.08 22.32 4.83
C GLN A 50 27.60 22.65 5.08
N LEU A 51 27.26 22.91 6.34
CA LEU A 51 25.93 23.36 6.73
C LEU A 51 25.70 24.75 6.15
N ILE A 52 24.56 24.97 5.50
CA ILE A 52 24.18 26.24 4.87
C ILE A 52 22.85 26.75 5.45
N GLY A 53 22.64 28.07 5.39
CA GLY A 53 21.37 28.68 5.79
C GLY A 53 21.06 28.59 7.29
N GLU A 54 19.82 28.23 7.62
CA GLU A 54 19.32 28.22 9.01
C GLU A 54 20.03 27.20 9.91
N GLU A 55 20.48 26.06 9.37
CA GLU A 55 21.17 25.03 10.15
C GLU A 55 22.54 25.50 10.63
N ALA A 56 23.29 26.22 9.80
CA ALA A 56 24.57 26.82 10.18
C ALA A 56 24.38 27.86 11.30
N GLN A 57 23.39 28.75 11.17
CA GLN A 57 23.06 29.74 12.21
C GLN A 57 22.60 29.06 13.51
N ARG A 58 21.84 27.97 13.42
CA ARG A 58 21.40 27.19 14.59
C ARG A 58 22.59 26.53 15.29
N GLN A 59 23.54 25.98 14.53
CA GLN A 59 24.74 25.40 15.09
C GLN A 59 25.62 26.45 15.78
N GLU A 60 25.77 27.63 15.19
CA GLU A 60 26.55 28.76 15.77
C GLU A 60 25.89 29.31 17.05
N ARG A 61 24.56 29.41 17.07
CA ARG A 61 23.78 29.75 18.28
C ARG A 61 23.91 28.68 19.37
N THR A 62 23.95 27.41 18.98
CA THR A 62 24.13 26.29 19.91
C THR A 62 25.55 26.30 20.49
N ALA A 63 26.57 26.54 19.67
CA ALA A 63 27.97 26.64 20.07
C ALA A 63 28.22 27.79 21.06
N SER A 64 27.69 28.99 20.78
CA SER A 64 27.86 30.18 21.64
C SER A 64 27.16 30.06 23.00
N ARG A 65 26.07 29.29 23.06
CA ARG A 65 25.30 29.03 24.29
C ARG A 65 25.74 27.78 25.04
N ALA A 66 26.60 26.95 24.45
CA ALA A 66 27.05 25.72 25.07
C ALA A 66 27.82 25.99 26.38
N ARG A 67 27.54 25.19 27.40
CA ARG A 67 28.13 25.25 28.74
C ARG A 67 28.55 23.85 29.19
N LEU A 68 29.59 23.77 30.00
CA LEU A 68 30.04 22.50 30.60
C LEU A 68 29.04 21.98 31.64
N ARG A 69 28.48 22.88 32.47
CA ARG A 69 27.66 22.54 33.65
C ARG A 69 26.34 21.83 33.34
N ASP A 70 25.78 22.02 32.15
CA ASP A 70 24.51 21.40 31.71
C ASP A 70 24.72 20.33 30.62
N GLY A 71 25.97 19.96 30.35
CA GLY A 71 26.34 18.99 29.32
C GLY A 71 26.05 19.44 27.88
N SER A 72 25.65 20.69 27.64
CA SER A 72 25.43 21.19 26.28
C SER A 72 26.73 21.33 25.49
N LEU A 73 27.85 21.65 26.16
CA LEU A 73 29.18 21.66 25.52
C LEU A 73 29.65 20.27 25.13
N ALA A 74 29.41 19.26 25.98
CA ALA A 74 29.72 17.87 25.65
C ALA A 74 28.92 17.41 24.43
N ARG A 75 27.60 17.67 24.40
CA ARG A 75 26.73 17.34 23.25
C ARG A 75 27.14 18.05 21.96
N TRP A 76 27.45 19.35 22.03
CA TRP A 76 27.96 20.09 20.87
C TRP A 76 29.28 19.50 20.35
N TYR A 77 30.19 19.13 21.26
CA TYR A 77 31.46 18.53 20.88
C TYR A 77 31.29 17.12 20.30
N GLU A 78 30.36 16.31 20.84
CA GLU A 78 29.95 15.03 20.25
C GLU A 78 29.40 15.22 18.84
N ASP A 79 28.54 16.21 18.62
CA ASP A 79 28.00 16.53 17.29
C ASP A 79 29.12 16.96 16.32
N LYS A 80 30.09 17.74 16.80
CA LYS A 80 31.26 18.14 16.02
C LYS A 80 32.12 16.92 15.62
N LEU A 81 32.38 16.00 16.56
CA LEU A 81 33.09 14.75 16.29
C LEU A 81 32.31 13.83 15.34
N ARG A 82 30.97 13.78 15.44
CA ARG A 82 30.12 13.03 14.50
C ARG A 82 30.28 13.51 13.05
N GLN A 83 30.60 14.79 12.86
CA GLN A 83 30.68 15.42 11.54
C GLN A 83 32.10 15.47 10.94
N HIS A 84 33.16 15.43 11.77
CA HIS A 84 34.53 15.76 11.32
C HIS A 84 35.61 14.76 11.76
N SER A 85 35.27 13.71 12.52
CA SER A 85 36.26 12.76 13.05
C SER A 85 36.70 11.75 12.00
N ARG A 86 37.98 11.81 11.61
CA ARG A 86 38.60 10.86 10.67
C ARG A 86 38.76 9.48 11.29
N VAL A 87 39.04 9.45 12.59
CA VAL A 87 39.14 8.19 13.32
C VAL A 87 37.78 7.50 13.36
N ARG A 88 36.71 8.25 13.62
CA ARG A 88 35.34 7.75 13.54
C ARG A 88 35.03 7.26 12.14
N ASP A 89 35.31 8.02 11.08
CA ASP A 89 35.02 7.59 9.70
C ASP A 89 35.74 6.29 9.32
N CYS A 90 36.97 6.08 9.83
CA CYS A 90 37.72 4.85 9.59
C CYS A 90 37.21 3.65 10.42
N LEU A 91 36.83 3.87 11.68
CA LEU A 91 36.47 2.78 12.60
C LEU A 91 34.98 2.45 12.60
N LEU A 92 34.11 3.45 12.36
CA LEU A 92 32.66 3.31 12.48
C LEU A 92 32.10 2.22 11.55
N PRO A 93 32.53 2.07 10.28
CA PRO A 93 32.02 0.99 9.43
C PRO A 93 32.33 -0.40 9.97
N ARG A 94 33.59 -0.62 10.42
CA ARG A 94 34.03 -1.89 11.00
C ARG A 94 33.38 -2.16 12.34
N TYR A 95 33.23 -1.12 13.16
CA TYR A 95 32.57 -1.22 14.45
C TYR A 95 31.08 -1.50 14.30
N ALA A 96 30.40 -0.88 13.33
CA ALA A 96 29.00 -1.16 13.02
C ALA A 96 28.82 -2.62 12.56
N TYR A 97 29.71 -3.11 11.70
CA TYR A 97 29.72 -4.52 11.28
C TYR A 97 29.96 -5.46 12.46
N TYR A 98 30.94 -5.16 13.32
CA TYR A 98 31.22 -5.94 14.53
C TYR A 98 30.00 -5.99 15.47
N LYS A 99 29.37 -4.83 15.70
CA LYS A 99 28.16 -4.73 16.52
C LYS A 99 27.00 -5.55 15.95
N PHE A 100 26.83 -5.52 14.64
CA PHE A 100 25.83 -6.30 13.95
C PHE A 100 26.11 -7.81 14.06
N LEU A 101 27.34 -8.24 13.75
CA LEU A 101 27.71 -9.66 13.68
C LEU A 101 27.68 -10.35 15.05
N TYR A 102 28.21 -9.70 16.09
CA TYR A 102 28.41 -10.36 17.39
C TYR A 102 27.32 -10.06 18.42
N PHE A 103 26.58 -8.96 18.25
CA PHE A 103 25.58 -8.53 19.22
C PHE A 103 24.19 -8.34 18.62
N ASP A 104 23.99 -8.63 17.33
CA ASP A 104 22.73 -8.39 16.62
C ASP A 104 22.21 -6.95 16.80
N GLN A 105 23.12 -5.99 17.03
CA GLN A 105 22.77 -4.61 17.31
C GLN A 105 22.64 -3.79 16.03
N VAL A 106 21.45 -3.24 15.83
CA VAL A 106 21.11 -2.37 14.70
C VAL A 106 20.44 -1.07 15.19
N PRO A 107 20.48 0.01 14.40
CA PRO A 107 19.73 1.22 14.66
C PRO A 107 18.22 0.97 14.77
N GLU A 108 17.54 1.94 15.39
CA GLU A 108 16.09 1.96 15.46
C GLU A 108 15.46 1.88 14.06
N GLY A 109 14.44 1.02 13.92
CA GLY A 109 13.76 0.78 12.65
C GLY A 109 14.14 -0.53 11.96
N PHE A 110 15.18 -1.22 12.43
CA PHE A 110 15.54 -2.57 11.99
C PHE A 110 15.46 -3.59 13.12
N THR A 111 15.30 -4.85 12.72
CA THR A 111 15.25 -6.01 13.61
C THR A 111 16.14 -7.10 13.01
N VAL A 112 17.11 -7.60 13.79
CA VAL A 112 17.95 -8.73 13.40
C VAL A 112 17.32 -10.02 13.90
N GLY A 113 17.08 -10.93 12.99
CA GLY A 113 16.57 -12.27 13.22
C GLY A 113 17.67 -13.32 13.23
N LYS A 114 17.27 -14.59 13.22
CA LYS A 114 18.19 -15.74 13.24
C LYS A 114 19.08 -15.72 12.01
N LYS A 115 20.30 -16.23 12.19
CA LYS A 115 21.34 -16.23 11.15
C LYS A 115 21.56 -14.85 10.54
N HIS A 116 21.40 -13.75 11.29
CA HIS A 116 21.58 -12.37 10.80
C HIS A 116 20.60 -11.92 9.69
N TRP A 117 19.45 -12.57 9.55
CA TRP A 117 18.39 -12.05 8.69
C TRP A 117 17.90 -10.70 9.18
N MET A 118 18.02 -9.66 8.37
CA MET A 118 17.57 -8.32 8.75
C MET A 118 16.14 -8.07 8.26
N PHE A 119 15.34 -7.41 9.09
CA PHE A 119 13.98 -7.01 8.79
C PHE A 119 13.78 -5.53 9.11
N HIS A 120 12.94 -4.86 8.33
CA HIS A 120 12.51 -3.51 8.65
C HIS A 120 11.36 -3.57 9.67
N SER A 121 11.56 -3.00 10.87
CA SER A 121 10.64 -3.14 12.00
C SER A 121 9.24 -2.63 11.70
N LYS A 122 9.10 -1.51 10.96
CA LYS A 122 7.78 -1.00 10.51
C LYS A 122 7.01 -1.97 9.60
N ARG A 123 7.66 -2.98 9.00
CA ARG A 123 6.99 -4.00 8.16
C ARG A 123 6.59 -5.24 8.97
N ILE A 124 7.10 -5.39 10.19
CA ILE A 124 6.71 -6.42 11.15
C ILE A 124 5.61 -5.88 12.05
N HIS A 125 5.86 -4.74 12.69
CA HIS A 125 4.95 -4.09 13.63
C HIS A 125 3.96 -3.23 12.87
N LEU A 126 2.86 -3.86 12.47
CA LEU A 126 1.74 -3.19 11.85
C LEU A 126 0.87 -2.50 12.90
N SER A 127 0.04 -1.58 12.42
CA SER A 127 -0.95 -0.84 13.21
C SER A 127 -1.86 -1.78 14.03
N PRO A 128 -2.31 -1.39 15.24
CA PRO A 128 -3.00 -2.30 16.17
C PRO A 128 -4.40 -2.76 15.75
N GLN A 129 -4.95 -2.31 14.62
CA GLN A 129 -6.22 -2.84 14.11
C GLN A 129 -6.09 -4.34 13.80
N SER A 130 -7.21 -5.05 13.77
CA SER A 130 -7.24 -6.47 13.43
C SER A 130 -6.74 -6.75 12.01
N ASP A 131 -6.17 -7.95 11.79
CA ASP A 131 -5.69 -8.37 10.48
C ASP A 131 -6.81 -8.29 9.42
N ALA A 132 -8.04 -8.68 9.78
CA ALA A 132 -9.18 -8.65 8.87
C ALA A 132 -9.55 -7.23 8.41
N VAL A 133 -9.44 -6.23 9.29
CA VAL A 133 -9.72 -4.83 8.95
C VAL A 133 -8.63 -4.29 8.04
N LEU A 134 -7.35 -4.44 8.39
CA LEU A 134 -6.24 -3.97 7.57
C LEU A 134 -6.24 -4.57 6.16
N ALA A 135 -6.42 -5.90 6.07
CA ALA A 135 -6.54 -6.61 4.80
C ALA A 135 -7.73 -6.08 3.97
N ARG A 136 -8.86 -5.81 4.63
CA ARG A 136 -10.05 -5.31 3.95
C ARG A 136 -9.90 -3.89 3.42
N SER A 137 -9.33 -2.99 4.20
CA SER A 137 -9.05 -1.62 3.73
C SER A 137 -8.20 -1.64 2.47
N GLY A 138 -7.09 -2.40 2.50
CA GLY A 138 -6.21 -2.59 1.36
C GLY A 138 -6.91 -3.18 0.14
N ALA A 139 -7.66 -4.26 0.32
CA ALA A 139 -8.38 -4.90 -0.77
C ALA A 139 -9.44 -3.97 -1.39
N ASN A 140 -10.16 -3.22 -0.57
CA ASN A 140 -11.23 -2.34 -1.02
C ASN A 140 -10.73 -1.21 -1.93
N SER A 141 -9.54 -0.64 -1.69
CA SER A 141 -8.98 0.37 -2.61
C SER A 141 -8.53 -0.22 -3.95
N ILE A 142 -7.90 -1.40 -3.93
CA ILE A 142 -7.50 -2.10 -5.15
C ILE A 142 -8.74 -2.49 -5.97
N VAL A 143 -9.79 -2.96 -5.30
CA VAL A 143 -11.08 -3.31 -5.93
C VAL A 143 -11.74 -2.10 -6.57
N ALA A 144 -11.79 -0.96 -5.87
CA ALA A 144 -12.34 0.28 -6.42
C ALA A 144 -11.61 0.68 -7.71
N LEU A 145 -10.27 0.62 -7.69
CA LEU A 145 -9.45 0.91 -8.87
C LEU A 145 -9.69 -0.10 -10.00
N ASP A 146 -9.70 -1.40 -9.70
CA ASP A 146 -9.97 -2.48 -10.67
C ASP A 146 -11.32 -2.25 -11.38
N ARG A 147 -12.38 -1.87 -10.65
CA ARG A 147 -13.68 -1.53 -11.25
C ARG A 147 -13.61 -0.33 -12.18
N ARG A 148 -12.87 0.71 -11.78
CA ARG A 148 -12.71 1.93 -12.60
C ARG A 148 -11.95 1.65 -13.88
N LEU A 149 -10.87 0.89 -13.79
CA LEU A 149 -10.09 0.48 -14.96
C LEU A 149 -10.92 -0.42 -15.88
N LEU A 150 -11.61 -1.42 -15.32
CA LEU A 150 -12.39 -2.38 -16.10
C LEU A 150 -13.58 -1.73 -16.83
N GLY A 151 -14.24 -0.75 -16.19
CA GLY A 151 -15.28 0.07 -16.84
C GLY A 151 -14.79 0.82 -18.08
N ASN A 152 -13.50 1.13 -18.12
CA ASN A 152 -12.82 1.79 -19.24
C ASN A 152 -12.05 0.81 -20.15
N GLY A 153 -12.36 -0.49 -20.08
CA GLY A 153 -11.72 -1.51 -20.91
C GLY A 153 -10.28 -1.84 -20.53
N ILE A 154 -9.76 -1.30 -19.43
CA ILE A 154 -8.41 -1.57 -18.93
C ILE A 154 -8.46 -2.74 -17.95
N THR A 155 -7.79 -3.84 -18.27
CA THR A 155 -7.68 -4.94 -17.32
C THR A 155 -6.54 -4.68 -16.34
N LEU A 156 -6.82 -4.72 -15.04
CA LEU A 156 -5.78 -4.69 -14.00
C LEU A 156 -5.30 -6.10 -13.69
N THR A 157 -3.99 -6.31 -13.56
CA THR A 157 -3.40 -7.52 -12.97
C THR A 157 -2.48 -7.11 -11.83
N VAL A 158 -2.76 -7.57 -10.61
CA VAL A 158 -2.05 -7.14 -9.39
C VAL A 158 -1.17 -8.26 -8.87
N LEU A 159 0.08 -7.93 -8.54
CA LEU A 159 0.97 -8.76 -7.74
C LEU A 159 1.15 -8.10 -6.37
N PRO A 160 0.35 -8.50 -5.37
CA PRO A 160 0.70 -8.22 -3.98
C PRO A 160 1.98 -9.00 -3.66
N ILE A 161 3.05 -8.31 -3.29
CA ILE A 161 4.28 -8.94 -2.81
C ILE A 161 4.16 -9.14 -1.29
N PRO A 162 4.03 -10.39 -0.79
CA PRO A 162 4.09 -10.72 0.62
C PRO A 162 5.26 -10.05 1.34
N ARG A 163 5.07 -9.71 2.61
CA ARG A 163 6.14 -9.11 3.40
C ARG A 163 7.28 -10.12 3.59
N LYS A 164 8.52 -9.64 3.68
CA LYS A 164 9.70 -10.49 3.96
C LYS A 164 9.53 -11.32 5.25
N CYS A 165 8.86 -10.78 6.27
CA CYS A 165 8.55 -11.51 7.50
C CYS A 165 7.49 -12.61 7.35
N TRP A 166 6.74 -12.63 6.24
CA TRP A 166 5.86 -13.73 5.87
C TRP A 166 6.67 -14.87 5.23
N VAL A 167 7.56 -14.53 4.27
CA VAL A 167 8.38 -15.51 3.54
C VAL A 167 9.45 -16.12 4.44
N ALA A 168 10.25 -15.28 5.10
CA ALA A 168 11.38 -15.66 5.95
C ALA A 168 10.98 -15.74 7.43
N HIS A 169 9.78 -16.23 7.71
CA HIS A 169 9.18 -16.19 9.06
C HIS A 169 9.96 -17.00 10.10
N GLU A 170 10.58 -18.09 9.68
CA GLU A 170 11.40 -18.97 10.52
C GLU A 170 12.66 -18.27 11.05
N PHE A 171 13.10 -17.22 10.35
CA PHE A 171 14.24 -16.38 10.70
C PHE A 171 13.86 -15.21 11.60
N LEU A 172 12.58 -14.98 11.91
CA LEU A 172 12.21 -13.95 12.87
C LEU A 172 12.80 -14.25 14.28
N PRO A 173 13.09 -13.19 15.07
CA PRO A 173 13.48 -13.36 16.47
C PRO A 173 12.42 -14.14 17.25
N LYS A 174 12.86 -14.92 18.24
CA LYS A 174 11.94 -15.65 19.12
C LYS A 174 10.94 -14.70 19.78
N GLY A 175 9.66 -15.06 19.78
CA GLY A 175 8.58 -14.25 20.34
C GLY A 175 8.07 -13.12 19.42
N THR A 176 8.67 -12.91 18.24
CA THR A 176 8.20 -11.92 17.27
C THR A 176 7.06 -12.48 16.44
N ASN A 177 5.87 -11.85 16.51
CA ASN A 177 4.75 -12.18 15.63
C ASN A 177 4.76 -11.28 14.38
N GLY A 178 5.09 -11.84 13.22
CA GLY A 178 5.05 -11.14 11.93
C GLY A 178 3.64 -10.84 11.41
N ARG A 179 2.58 -11.32 12.08
CA ARG A 179 1.16 -11.19 11.70
C ARG A 179 0.89 -11.69 10.28
N ARG A 180 1.36 -12.90 9.94
CA ARG A 180 1.27 -13.44 8.56
C ARG A 180 -0.14 -13.44 7.98
N ALA A 181 -1.14 -13.65 8.82
CA ALA A 181 -2.54 -13.74 8.42
C ALA A 181 -3.06 -12.49 7.68
N VAL A 182 -2.49 -11.29 7.91
CA VAL A 182 -2.94 -10.10 7.17
C VAL A 182 -2.58 -10.17 5.67
N ASP A 183 -1.42 -10.73 5.31
CA ASP A 183 -1.02 -10.91 3.90
C ASP A 183 -1.95 -11.93 3.25
N ASP A 184 -2.24 -13.02 3.96
CA ASP A 184 -3.13 -14.08 3.47
C ASP A 184 -4.53 -13.55 3.22
N LEU A 185 -5.11 -12.89 4.23
CA LEU A 185 -6.43 -12.29 4.15
C LEU A 185 -6.52 -11.25 3.04
N LEU A 186 -5.50 -10.43 2.81
CA LEU A 186 -5.49 -9.45 1.73
C LEU A 186 -5.54 -10.15 0.37
N ILE A 187 -4.66 -11.12 0.14
CA ILE A 187 -4.56 -11.83 -1.14
C ILE A 187 -5.84 -12.62 -1.41
N ASP A 188 -6.35 -13.34 -0.40
CA ASP A 188 -7.60 -14.10 -0.51
C ASP A 188 -8.78 -13.18 -0.81
N GLN A 189 -8.84 -12.01 -0.17
CA GLN A 189 -9.89 -11.02 -0.43
C GLN A 189 -9.83 -10.42 -1.84
N LEU A 190 -8.64 -10.24 -2.42
CA LEU A 190 -8.51 -9.79 -3.81
C LEU A 190 -9.02 -10.86 -4.77
N LYS A 191 -8.66 -12.13 -4.54
CA LYS A 191 -9.09 -13.28 -5.35
C LYS A 191 -10.60 -13.52 -5.24
N GLN A 192 -11.15 -13.54 -4.03
CA GLN A 192 -12.60 -13.70 -3.78
C GLN A 192 -13.43 -12.61 -4.46
N ARG A 193 -12.82 -11.44 -4.69
CA ARG A 193 -13.46 -10.31 -5.35
C ARG A 193 -13.11 -10.22 -6.84
N ALA A 194 -12.58 -11.27 -7.47
CA ALA A 194 -12.28 -11.23 -8.90
C ALA A 194 -11.21 -10.23 -9.32
N VAL A 195 -10.31 -9.76 -8.46
CA VAL A 195 -9.13 -9.06 -8.97
C VAL A 195 -8.23 -10.10 -9.63
N SER A 196 -7.73 -9.82 -10.83
CA SER A 196 -6.75 -10.69 -11.50
C SER A 196 -5.44 -10.62 -10.70
N THR A 197 -5.29 -11.51 -9.73
CA THR A 197 -4.23 -11.45 -8.71
C THR A 197 -3.21 -12.55 -8.91
N VAL A 198 -1.94 -12.17 -8.99
CA VAL A 198 -0.81 -13.09 -8.96
C VAL A 198 -0.57 -13.54 -7.51
N ASP A 199 -0.74 -14.83 -7.24
CA ASP A 199 -0.57 -15.41 -5.91
C ASP A 199 0.71 -16.26 -5.85
N MET A 200 1.77 -15.70 -5.26
CA MET A 200 3.07 -16.37 -5.13
C MET A 200 3.25 -17.14 -3.82
N ARG A 201 2.24 -17.18 -2.93
CA ARG A 201 2.38 -17.78 -1.59
C ARG A 201 2.77 -19.26 -1.65
N ALA A 202 2.17 -20.02 -2.57
CA ALA A 202 2.50 -21.44 -2.73
C ALA A 202 3.96 -21.65 -3.15
N ALA A 203 4.47 -20.83 -4.06
CA ALA A 203 5.88 -20.89 -4.46
C ALA A 203 6.80 -20.54 -3.29
N TYR A 204 6.49 -19.48 -2.56
CA TYR A 204 7.26 -19.05 -1.40
C TYR A 204 7.27 -20.06 -0.26
N ALA A 205 6.14 -20.72 0.02
CA ALA A 205 6.06 -21.75 1.05
C ALA A 205 6.84 -23.03 0.72
N ALA A 206 7.05 -23.32 -0.57
CA ALA A 206 7.74 -24.51 -1.04
C ALA A 206 9.26 -24.33 -1.25
N GLY A 207 9.74 -23.07 -1.30
CA GLY A 207 11.13 -22.76 -1.60
C GLY A 207 11.90 -22.19 -0.41
N ASP A 208 13.20 -22.06 -0.58
CA ASP A 208 14.08 -21.41 0.39
C ASP A 208 13.88 -19.88 0.35
N PRO A 209 13.65 -19.20 1.49
CA PRO A 209 13.54 -17.75 1.55
C PRO A 209 14.68 -16.98 0.88
N GLU A 210 15.92 -17.50 0.87
CA GLU A 210 17.06 -16.86 0.21
C GLU A 210 16.94 -16.81 -1.31
N GLN A 211 16.10 -17.68 -1.90
CA GLN A 211 15.76 -17.60 -3.31
C GLN A 211 14.84 -16.42 -3.61
N TYR A 212 14.09 -15.95 -2.61
CA TYR A 212 13.04 -14.96 -2.79
C TYR A 212 13.42 -13.59 -2.27
N TYR A 213 14.13 -13.49 -1.14
CA TYR A 213 14.56 -12.24 -0.54
C TYR A 213 16.04 -12.24 -0.25
N PHE A 214 16.66 -11.07 -0.42
CA PHE A 214 17.99 -10.86 0.11
C PHE A 214 17.95 -10.81 1.64
N LYS A 215 18.89 -11.49 2.28
CA LYS A 215 19.04 -11.57 3.73
C LYS A 215 19.21 -10.19 4.38
N LEU A 216 19.97 -9.29 3.76
CA LEU A 216 20.30 -7.95 4.25
C LEU A 216 19.67 -6.79 3.45
N ASP A 217 18.62 -7.10 2.67
CA ASP A 217 17.81 -6.12 1.96
C ASP A 217 16.32 -6.28 2.27
N THR A 218 15.55 -5.24 1.97
CA THR A 218 14.10 -5.30 1.98
C THR A 218 13.54 -5.85 0.66
N HIS A 219 14.32 -5.84 -0.42
CA HIS A 219 13.91 -6.27 -1.75
C HIS A 219 14.01 -7.78 -1.94
N TRP A 220 13.20 -8.26 -2.87
CA TRP A 220 13.31 -9.62 -3.40
C TRP A 220 14.57 -9.80 -4.25
N THR A 221 14.91 -11.05 -4.57
CA THR A 221 16.02 -11.37 -5.47
C THR A 221 15.61 -11.18 -6.93
N PRO A 222 16.58 -11.07 -7.87
CA PRO A 222 16.28 -11.09 -9.30
C PRO A 222 15.61 -12.39 -9.76
N SER A 223 15.82 -13.52 -9.05
CA SER A 223 15.15 -14.78 -9.37
C SER A 223 13.65 -14.70 -9.05
N ALA A 224 13.30 -14.12 -7.90
CA ALA A 224 11.91 -13.82 -7.54
C ALA A 224 11.26 -12.86 -8.52
N ALA A 225 11.92 -11.76 -8.90
CA ALA A 225 11.39 -10.82 -9.90
C ALA A 225 11.11 -11.51 -11.25
N ARG A 226 12.01 -12.40 -11.69
CA ARG A 226 11.81 -13.19 -12.91
C ARG A 226 10.63 -14.15 -12.79
N MET A 227 10.48 -14.83 -11.65
CA MET A 227 9.34 -15.72 -11.39
C MET A 227 8.03 -14.93 -11.39
N ALA A 228 8.01 -13.79 -10.71
CA ALA A 228 6.88 -12.87 -10.66
C ALA A 228 6.45 -12.37 -12.04
N ALA A 229 7.39 -11.98 -12.91
CA ALA A 229 7.07 -11.58 -14.28
C ALA A 229 6.45 -12.73 -15.11
N GLN A 230 6.92 -13.96 -14.90
CA GLN A 230 6.33 -15.13 -15.53
C GLN A 230 4.90 -15.37 -15.04
N GLU A 231 4.68 -15.26 -13.72
CA GLU A 231 3.35 -15.40 -13.13
C GLU A 231 2.40 -14.27 -13.52
N PHE A 232 2.88 -13.04 -13.68
CA PHE A 232 2.11 -11.95 -14.28
C PHE A 232 1.59 -12.33 -15.67
N ALA A 233 2.50 -12.77 -16.55
CA ALA A 233 2.13 -13.15 -17.91
C ALA A 233 1.15 -14.33 -17.93
N ARG A 234 1.35 -15.34 -17.06
CA ARG A 234 0.46 -16.50 -16.95
C ARG A 234 -0.92 -16.13 -16.41
N THR A 235 -0.98 -15.38 -15.32
CA THR A 235 -2.24 -14.92 -14.70
C THR A 235 -3.02 -14.04 -15.68
N ALA A 236 -2.31 -13.26 -16.49
CA ALA A 236 -2.93 -12.45 -17.55
C ALA A 236 -3.39 -13.26 -18.78
N GLY A 237 -3.06 -14.55 -18.88
CA GLY A 237 -3.33 -15.37 -20.08
C GLY A 237 -2.47 -15.02 -21.28
N LEU A 238 -1.31 -14.39 -21.07
CA LEU A 238 -0.43 -13.82 -22.11
C LEU A 238 0.98 -14.44 -22.12
N LEU A 239 1.22 -15.50 -21.34
CA LEU A 239 2.52 -16.17 -21.30
C LEU A 239 2.85 -16.80 -22.65
N LYS A 240 3.98 -16.36 -23.24
CA LYS A 240 4.48 -16.90 -24.50
C LYS A 240 5.29 -18.18 -24.31
N ASP A 241 5.20 -19.04 -25.31
CA ASP A 241 6.08 -20.20 -25.45
C ASP A 241 7.54 -19.77 -25.54
N PRO A 242 8.51 -20.56 -25.05
CA PRO A 242 9.93 -20.19 -25.04
C PRO A 242 10.48 -19.67 -26.37
N ALA A 243 10.02 -20.21 -27.51
CA ALA A 243 10.44 -19.80 -28.85
C ALA A 243 9.90 -18.41 -29.28
N GLN A 244 8.82 -17.94 -28.66
CA GLN A 244 8.15 -16.67 -28.97
C GLN A 244 8.53 -15.55 -27.99
N ARG A 245 9.30 -15.86 -26.95
CA ARG A 245 9.71 -14.87 -25.93
C ARG A 245 10.74 -13.89 -26.49
N ALA A 246 10.60 -12.63 -26.10
CA ALA A 246 11.53 -11.59 -26.54
C ALA A 246 12.88 -11.69 -25.80
N GLY A 247 13.99 -11.69 -26.53
CA GLY A 247 15.33 -11.70 -25.93
C GLY A 247 15.78 -13.05 -25.38
N LYS A 248 17.01 -13.11 -24.86
CA LYS A 248 17.66 -14.32 -24.35
C LYS A 248 18.12 -14.13 -22.91
N LEU A 249 17.87 -15.12 -22.06
CA LEU A 249 18.37 -15.18 -20.69
C LEU A 249 19.80 -15.76 -20.70
N ARG A 250 20.74 -15.05 -20.07
CA ARG A 250 22.12 -15.49 -19.86
C ARG A 250 22.42 -15.56 -18.37
N HIS A 251 23.15 -16.57 -17.93
CA HIS A 251 23.63 -16.62 -16.56
C HIS A 251 24.70 -15.54 -16.34
N LEU A 252 24.64 -14.86 -15.19
CA LEU A 252 25.72 -14.01 -14.74
C LEU A 252 26.59 -14.79 -13.74
N PRO A 253 27.92 -14.60 -13.76
CA PRO A 253 28.80 -15.06 -12.69
C PRO A 253 28.37 -14.48 -11.34
N SER A 254 28.56 -15.24 -10.27
CA SER A 254 28.18 -14.86 -8.90
C SER A 254 29.00 -13.68 -8.36
N GLU A 255 30.21 -13.49 -8.88
CA GLU A 255 31.27 -12.62 -8.34
C GLU A 255 31.16 -11.12 -8.69
N HIS A 256 30.08 -10.66 -9.32
CA HIS A 256 29.93 -9.26 -9.80
C HIS A 256 28.70 -8.54 -9.22
N ARG A 257 28.55 -8.47 -7.89
CA ARG A 257 27.39 -7.78 -7.28
C ARG A 257 27.70 -7.07 -5.96
N LEU A 258 28.54 -6.05 -6.02
CA LEU A 258 28.55 -5.00 -5.00
C LEU A 258 27.48 -3.97 -5.41
N GLY A 259 26.35 -3.92 -4.69
CA GLY A 259 25.34 -2.86 -4.86
C GLY A 259 23.91 -3.22 -4.45
N ASN A 260 23.37 -4.35 -4.93
CA ASN A 260 22.00 -4.79 -4.59
C ASN A 260 22.04 -5.91 -3.54
N GLY A 261 21.12 -5.89 -2.57
CA GLY A 261 21.01 -6.95 -1.56
C GLY A 261 21.56 -6.60 -0.18
N PHE A 262 22.13 -5.40 -0.04
CA PHE A 262 22.82 -4.93 1.16
C PHE A 262 22.28 -3.60 1.70
N ALA A 263 21.16 -3.09 1.19
CA ALA A 263 20.71 -1.74 1.52
C ALA A 263 20.52 -1.51 3.03
N MET A 264 20.08 -2.53 3.78
CA MET A 264 19.96 -2.40 5.24
C MET A 264 21.32 -2.45 5.93
N LEU A 265 22.27 -3.25 5.46
CA LEU A 265 23.63 -3.28 6.00
C LEU A 265 24.36 -1.95 5.74
N LEU A 266 24.24 -1.42 4.53
CA LEU A 266 24.78 -0.10 4.16
C LEU A 266 24.18 1.03 5.01
N SER A 267 22.90 0.92 5.40
CA SER A 267 22.27 1.89 6.30
C SER A 267 22.86 1.90 7.72
N LEU A 268 23.65 0.89 8.09
CA LEU A 268 24.42 0.86 9.34
C LEU A 268 25.74 1.67 9.24
N GLY A 269 26.07 2.18 8.04
CA GLY A 269 27.37 2.80 7.75
C GLY A 269 28.48 1.78 7.51
N VAL A 270 28.14 0.51 7.25
CA VAL A 270 29.11 -0.56 6.95
C VAL A 270 29.62 -0.38 5.52
N ASP A 271 30.94 -0.49 5.37
CA ASP A 271 31.62 -0.50 4.07
C ASP A 271 31.78 -1.95 3.60
N LEU A 272 31.16 -2.29 2.47
CA LEU A 272 31.16 -3.64 1.90
C LEU A 272 32.56 -4.11 1.49
N GLU A 273 33.51 -3.21 1.24
CA GLU A 273 34.90 -3.58 0.92
C GLU A 273 35.67 -4.07 2.15
N THR A 274 35.16 -3.77 3.35
CA THR A 274 35.85 -4.02 4.63
C THR A 274 35.31 -5.23 5.39
N ILE A 275 34.30 -5.91 4.85
CA ILE A 275 33.62 -7.03 5.52
C ILE A 275 33.90 -8.36 4.84
N ASP A 276 33.90 -9.42 5.64
CA ASP A 276 33.90 -10.78 5.14
C ASP A 276 32.46 -11.24 4.89
N LEU A 277 32.11 -11.38 3.61
CA LEU A 277 30.80 -11.85 3.16
C LEU A 277 30.63 -13.36 3.37
N GLU A 278 31.71 -14.14 3.43
CA GLU A 278 31.66 -15.58 3.68
C GLU A 278 31.22 -15.86 5.12
N THR A 279 31.73 -15.08 6.07
CA THR A 279 31.33 -15.14 7.49
C THR A 279 29.82 -14.90 7.69
N LEU A 280 29.17 -14.13 6.81
CA LEU A 280 27.73 -13.89 6.86
C LEU A 280 26.89 -14.97 6.17
N ASP A 281 27.52 -16.03 5.62
CA ASP A 281 26.87 -17.06 4.81
C ASP A 281 25.99 -16.43 3.71
N LEU A 282 26.56 -15.45 2.99
CA LEU A 282 25.87 -14.73 1.95
C LEU A 282 26.18 -15.33 0.59
N LEU A 283 25.48 -16.41 0.25
CA LEU A 283 25.45 -16.88 -1.14
C LEU A 283 24.53 -15.97 -1.94
N MET A 284 25.14 -15.10 -2.76
CA MET A 284 24.36 -14.30 -3.71
C MET A 284 23.65 -15.24 -4.69
N PRO A 285 22.31 -15.21 -4.79
CA PRO A 285 21.58 -16.16 -5.61
C PRO A 285 21.96 -15.98 -7.08
N THR A 286 22.15 -17.11 -7.79
CA THR A 286 22.40 -17.12 -9.23
C THR A 286 21.37 -16.28 -9.96
N ALA A 287 21.83 -15.34 -10.76
CA ALA A 287 20.96 -14.41 -11.43
C ALA A 287 21.15 -14.45 -12.94
N LYS A 288 20.03 -14.30 -13.65
CA LYS A 288 19.99 -14.30 -15.10
C LYS A 288 19.89 -12.87 -15.60
N ARG A 289 20.74 -12.46 -16.53
CA ARG A 289 20.62 -11.21 -17.28
C ARG A 289 19.83 -11.46 -18.55
N LEU A 290 18.92 -10.54 -18.85
CA LEU A 290 18.13 -10.55 -20.06
C LEU A 290 18.73 -9.56 -21.07
N SER A 291 19.04 -10.06 -22.27
CA SER A 291 19.49 -9.25 -23.40
C SER A 291 18.47 -9.32 -24.54
N PHE A 292 18.09 -8.18 -25.09
CA PHE A 292 17.20 -8.07 -26.25
C PHE A 292 17.95 -7.70 -27.53
N GLN A 293 17.22 -7.69 -28.65
CA GLN A 293 17.72 -7.09 -29.90
C GLN A 293 17.91 -5.57 -29.75
N PRO A 294 18.85 -4.94 -30.48
CA PRO A 294 19.20 -3.52 -30.29
C PRO A 294 18.02 -2.54 -30.37
N ALA A 295 17.07 -2.75 -31.29
CA ALA A 295 15.90 -1.90 -31.42
C ALA A 295 15.01 -1.92 -30.15
N LEU A 296 14.77 -3.11 -29.58
CA LEU A 296 14.00 -3.25 -28.35
C LEU A 296 14.78 -2.74 -27.12
N GLU A 297 16.10 -2.94 -27.07
CA GLU A 297 16.94 -2.34 -26.01
C GLU A 297 16.87 -0.81 -26.03
N SER A 298 16.99 -0.20 -27.22
CA SER A 298 16.89 1.26 -27.38
C SER A 298 15.51 1.76 -26.93
N TRP A 299 14.43 1.08 -27.33
CA TRP A 299 13.08 1.44 -26.89
C TRP A 299 12.90 1.30 -25.37
N LEU A 300 13.44 0.27 -24.74
CA LEU A 300 13.35 0.09 -23.28
C LEU A 300 14.11 1.15 -22.48
N GLN A 301 15.16 1.73 -23.06
CA GLN A 301 15.92 2.81 -22.43
C GLN A 301 15.19 4.15 -22.55
N GLN A 302 14.54 4.40 -23.69
CA GLN A 302 13.84 5.65 -24.00
C GLN A 302 12.56 5.35 -24.79
N PRO A 303 11.46 4.98 -24.12
CA PRO A 303 10.21 4.67 -24.80
C PRO A 303 9.62 5.96 -25.38
N LYS A 304 9.63 6.08 -26.71
CA LYS A 304 9.07 7.23 -27.45
C LYS A 304 7.57 7.11 -27.71
N GLU A 305 7.07 5.88 -27.76
CA GLU A 305 5.68 5.55 -28.02
C GLU A 305 5.15 4.71 -26.85
N LEU A 306 3.93 5.00 -26.43
CA LEU A 306 3.21 4.23 -25.43
C LEU A 306 2.82 2.85 -25.98
N SER A 307 2.50 1.91 -25.09
CA SER A 307 2.19 0.52 -25.43
C SER A 307 0.83 0.11 -24.86
N THR A 308 0.23 -0.95 -25.39
CA THR A 308 -1.00 -1.53 -24.82
C THR A 308 -0.80 -2.15 -23.43
N PHE A 309 0.45 -2.30 -23.00
CA PHE A 309 0.85 -2.81 -21.70
C PHE A 309 1.67 -1.79 -20.93
N ALA A 310 1.31 -1.58 -19.68
CA ALA A 310 2.09 -0.79 -18.73
C ALA A 310 2.34 -1.57 -17.44
N LEU A 311 3.46 -1.27 -16.77
CA LEU A 311 3.78 -1.73 -15.43
C LEU A 311 3.82 -0.53 -14.50
N ALA A 312 2.95 -0.50 -13.49
CA ALA A 312 3.11 0.32 -12.31
C ALA A 312 3.78 -0.53 -11.21
N GLY A 313 4.64 0.08 -10.42
CA GLY A 313 5.38 -0.65 -9.40
C GLY A 313 6.19 0.23 -8.48
N SER A 314 6.99 -0.42 -7.63
CA SER A 314 7.86 0.22 -6.66
C SER A 314 9.34 -0.01 -6.99
N SER A 315 10.22 0.19 -6.01
CA SER A 315 11.63 -0.20 -6.10
C SER A 315 11.82 -1.70 -6.31
N PHE A 316 10.86 -2.55 -5.94
CA PHE A 316 10.88 -3.99 -6.27
C PHE A 316 10.85 -4.22 -7.78
N SER A 317 10.04 -3.45 -8.50
CA SER A 317 9.96 -3.51 -9.95
C SER A 317 11.19 -2.90 -10.62
N ARG A 318 11.62 -1.72 -10.16
CA ARG A 318 12.71 -0.96 -10.78
C ARG A 318 14.09 -1.59 -10.59
N ASN A 319 14.45 -1.95 -9.35
CA ASN A 319 15.80 -2.40 -9.01
C ASN A 319 16.10 -3.78 -9.60
N GLU A 320 15.11 -4.68 -9.57
CA GLU A 320 15.25 -6.04 -10.08
C GLU A 320 14.72 -6.19 -11.52
N ARG A 321 14.47 -5.07 -12.20
CA ARG A 321 14.15 -4.98 -13.63
C ARG A 321 12.95 -5.85 -14.04
N LEU A 322 11.92 -5.88 -13.21
CA LEU A 322 10.70 -6.68 -13.42
C LEU A 322 10.07 -6.43 -14.79
N GLY A 323 9.96 -5.16 -15.21
CA GLY A 323 9.40 -4.79 -16.51
C GLY A 323 10.11 -5.43 -17.70
N ARG A 324 11.44 -5.62 -17.62
CA ARG A 324 12.19 -6.31 -18.68
C ARG A 324 11.84 -7.80 -18.73
N PHE A 325 11.74 -8.47 -17.60
CA PHE A 325 11.29 -9.87 -17.59
C PHE A 325 9.86 -10.00 -18.12
N LEU A 326 8.99 -9.03 -17.81
CA LEU A 326 7.62 -9.02 -18.31
C LEU A 326 7.57 -8.90 -19.84
N VAL A 327 8.38 -8.00 -20.43
CA VAL A 327 8.55 -7.90 -21.90
C VAL A 327 8.99 -9.24 -22.51
N HIS A 328 9.92 -9.95 -21.87
CA HIS A 328 10.35 -11.28 -22.32
C HIS A 328 9.21 -12.29 -22.33
N TYR A 329 8.46 -12.41 -21.23
CA TYR A 329 7.40 -13.42 -21.11
C TYR A 329 6.13 -13.09 -21.89
N LEU A 330 5.82 -11.81 -22.10
CA LEU A 330 4.69 -11.38 -22.94
C LEU A 330 5.04 -11.38 -24.43
N GLY A 331 6.32 -11.25 -24.78
CA GLY A 331 6.75 -11.03 -26.17
C GLY A 331 6.29 -9.68 -26.73
N ALA A 332 6.00 -8.71 -25.86
CA ALA A 332 5.46 -7.40 -26.23
C ALA A 332 6.13 -6.28 -25.44
N LYS A 333 6.11 -5.06 -25.99
CA LYS A 333 6.59 -3.85 -25.33
C LYS A 333 5.75 -3.56 -24.09
N VAL A 334 6.39 -3.19 -22.98
CA VAL A 334 5.74 -2.78 -21.73
C VAL A 334 6.34 -1.46 -21.29
N VAL A 335 5.51 -0.44 -21.07
CA VAL A 335 5.95 0.83 -20.50
C VAL A 335 6.17 0.64 -19.00
N ASP A 336 7.42 0.79 -18.56
CA ASP A 336 7.79 0.68 -17.14
C ASP A 336 7.59 2.04 -16.44
N GLY A 337 6.50 2.15 -15.69
CA GLY A 337 6.14 3.27 -14.83
C GLY A 337 6.43 3.01 -13.35
N ALA A 338 7.30 2.06 -13.00
CA ALA A 338 7.67 1.83 -11.62
C ALA A 338 8.46 3.01 -11.02
N GLU A 339 8.05 3.43 -9.81
CA GLU A 339 8.66 4.56 -9.11
C GLU A 339 9.16 4.14 -7.72
N PRO A 340 10.49 4.13 -7.49
CA PRO A 340 11.09 3.83 -6.20
C PRO A 340 10.68 4.83 -5.11
N ALA A 341 10.57 4.33 -3.87
CA ALA A 341 10.37 5.13 -2.67
C ALA A 341 9.12 6.04 -2.67
N GLN A 342 8.16 5.79 -3.57
CA GLN A 342 6.90 6.52 -3.61
C GLN A 342 5.84 5.92 -2.69
N PRO A 343 4.87 6.73 -2.24
CA PRO A 343 3.66 6.27 -1.56
C PRO A 343 2.87 5.24 -2.38
N TYR A 344 2.00 4.52 -1.67
CA TYR A 344 1.07 3.58 -2.27
C TYR A 344 0.19 4.28 -3.32
N MET A 345 0.02 3.65 -4.49
CA MET A 345 -0.70 4.13 -5.68
C MET A 345 -0.07 5.27 -6.50
N THR A 346 0.96 5.97 -6.03
CA THR A 346 1.57 7.07 -6.81
C THR A 346 2.05 6.63 -8.19
N SER A 347 2.72 5.47 -8.28
CA SER A 347 3.17 4.94 -9.58
C SER A 347 2.02 4.54 -10.50
N VAL A 348 0.87 4.13 -9.95
CA VAL A 348 -0.35 3.87 -10.75
C VAL A 348 -0.85 5.19 -11.33
N ALA A 349 -1.06 6.20 -10.49
CA ALA A 349 -1.55 7.51 -10.93
C ALA A 349 -0.64 8.13 -12.00
N ASN A 350 0.68 8.14 -11.76
CA ASN A 350 1.65 8.67 -12.72
C ASN A 350 1.74 7.83 -14.00
N THR A 351 1.56 6.51 -13.91
CA THR A 351 1.50 5.65 -15.10
C THR A 351 0.25 5.95 -15.91
N LEU A 352 -0.93 6.02 -15.29
CA LEU A 352 -2.19 6.34 -15.97
C LEU A 352 -2.16 7.75 -16.58
N ALA A 353 -1.56 8.73 -15.90
CA ALA A 353 -1.43 10.10 -16.38
C ALA A 353 -0.67 10.17 -17.71
N LYS A 354 0.34 9.31 -17.93
CA LYS A 354 1.05 9.24 -19.23
C LYS A 354 0.15 8.83 -20.37
N TYR A 355 -0.89 8.05 -20.10
CA TYR A 355 -1.85 7.60 -21.11
C TYR A 355 -3.05 8.54 -21.25
N TYR A 356 -3.23 9.53 -20.35
CA TYR A 356 -4.45 10.33 -20.26
C TYR A 356 -4.84 10.98 -21.60
N GLU A 357 -3.90 11.65 -22.28
CA GLU A 357 -4.16 12.32 -23.56
C GLU A 357 -4.51 11.33 -24.70
N ASP A 358 -4.03 10.08 -24.60
CA ASP A 358 -4.21 9.04 -25.62
C ASP A 358 -5.26 7.98 -25.21
N GLN A 359 -5.94 8.14 -24.06
CA GLN A 359 -6.89 7.12 -23.56
C GLN A 359 -8.12 6.99 -24.45
N ASP A 360 -8.60 8.08 -25.06
CA ASP A 360 -9.72 8.05 -26.00
C ASP A 360 -9.44 7.17 -27.23
N GLN A 361 -8.16 6.92 -27.54
CA GLN A 361 -7.74 6.02 -28.60
C GLN A 361 -7.63 4.55 -28.13
N GLY A 362 -7.99 4.26 -26.87
CA GLY A 362 -7.96 2.91 -26.30
C GLY A 362 -6.55 2.34 -26.17
N GLN A 363 -5.55 3.21 -25.98
CA GLN A 363 -4.15 2.81 -26.12
C GLN A 363 -3.69 1.86 -25.02
N LEU A 364 -4.09 2.06 -23.76
CA LEU A 364 -3.78 1.14 -22.66
C LEU A 364 -4.86 0.05 -22.55
N GLN A 365 -4.48 -1.22 -22.70
CA GLN A 365 -5.42 -2.34 -22.56
C GLN A 365 -5.24 -3.09 -21.25
N ARG A 366 -4.01 -3.11 -20.70
CA ARG A 366 -3.72 -3.81 -19.46
C ARG A 366 -2.64 -3.12 -18.64
N LEU A 367 -2.97 -2.92 -17.37
CA LEU A 367 -2.06 -2.44 -16.35
C LEU A 367 -1.61 -3.60 -15.47
N PHE A 368 -0.31 -3.88 -15.47
CA PHE A 368 0.32 -4.73 -14.47
C PHE A 368 0.70 -3.87 -13.27
N TRP A 369 0.38 -4.31 -12.07
CA TRP A 369 0.67 -3.55 -10.87
C TRP A 369 1.36 -4.42 -9.82
N GLU A 370 2.63 -4.15 -9.59
CA GLU A 370 3.38 -4.70 -8.47
C GLU A 370 3.22 -3.82 -7.23
N VAL A 371 2.83 -4.42 -6.12
CA VAL A 371 2.61 -3.68 -4.87
C VAL A 371 3.12 -4.45 -3.65
N PRO A 372 4.10 -3.92 -2.90
CA PRO A 372 4.50 -4.52 -1.64
C PRO A 372 3.36 -4.40 -0.62
N VAL A 373 2.97 -5.51 -0.02
CA VAL A 373 1.87 -5.55 0.96
C VAL A 373 2.12 -4.59 2.13
N SER A 374 3.38 -4.40 2.53
CA SER A 374 3.75 -3.41 3.54
C SER A 374 3.37 -1.97 3.17
N SER A 375 3.47 -1.61 1.89
CA SER A 375 3.18 -0.24 1.43
C SER A 375 1.70 0.08 1.54
N ILE A 376 0.83 -0.92 1.32
CA ILE A 376 -0.62 -0.78 1.49
C ILE A 376 -0.93 -0.40 2.94
N PHE A 377 -0.43 -1.15 3.91
CA PHE A 377 -0.73 -0.90 5.33
C PHE A 377 -0.09 0.38 5.87
N HIS A 378 1.03 0.82 5.32
CA HIS A 378 1.59 2.15 5.63
C HIS A 378 0.75 3.29 5.03
N GLY A 379 0.04 3.05 3.92
CA GLY A 379 -0.88 4.01 3.31
C GLY A 379 -2.14 4.29 4.17
N TYR A 380 -2.58 3.31 4.96
CA TYR A 380 -3.73 3.45 5.87
C TYR A 380 -3.36 3.95 7.28
N ALA A 381 -2.11 4.38 7.50
CA ALA A 381 -1.73 5.03 8.74
C ALA A 381 -2.35 6.45 8.78
N PRO A 382 -3.03 6.86 9.88
CA PRO A 382 -3.75 8.14 9.98
C PRO A 382 -2.91 9.40 9.68
N GLU A 383 -1.59 9.28 9.72
CA GLU A 383 -0.64 10.38 9.64
C GLU A 383 -0.14 10.67 8.20
N ARG A 384 -0.62 9.95 7.17
CA ARG A 384 -0.09 10.09 5.80
C ARG A 384 -1.13 10.59 4.80
N VAL A 385 -0.98 11.88 4.44
CA VAL A 385 -1.74 12.58 3.38
C VAL A 385 -1.56 11.92 2.00
N SER A 386 -0.41 11.29 1.75
CA SER A 386 0.00 10.91 0.39
C SER A 386 -0.72 9.72 -0.24
N PHE A 387 -1.33 8.81 0.54
CA PHE A 387 -2.21 7.78 -0.03
C PHE A 387 -3.46 8.40 -0.63
N ASN A 388 -4.06 9.33 0.11
CA ASN A 388 -5.36 9.91 -0.20
C ASN A 388 -5.31 10.67 -1.53
N GLU A 389 -4.25 11.45 -1.73
CA GLU A 389 -4.01 12.23 -2.95
C GLU A 389 -3.77 11.34 -4.18
N ALA A 390 -2.84 10.38 -4.09
CA ALA A 390 -2.53 9.49 -5.22
C ALA A 390 -3.73 8.61 -5.60
N PHE A 391 -4.47 8.13 -4.58
CA PHE A 391 -5.70 7.40 -4.78
C PHE A 391 -6.75 8.26 -5.49
N GLY A 392 -7.05 9.47 -4.98
CA GLY A 392 -7.99 10.39 -5.61
C GLY A 392 -7.63 10.75 -7.05
N ARG A 393 -6.34 10.98 -7.33
CA ARG A 393 -5.83 11.31 -8.66
C ARG A 393 -6.07 10.20 -9.68
N CYS A 394 -6.04 8.91 -9.29
CA CYS A 394 -6.38 7.81 -10.21
C CYS A 394 -7.81 7.95 -10.77
N PHE A 395 -8.75 8.45 -9.96
CA PHE A 395 -10.16 8.62 -10.33
C PHE A 395 -10.46 9.96 -11.00
N GLN A 396 -9.54 10.92 -10.93
CA GLN A 396 -9.55 12.10 -11.81
C GLN A 396 -9.07 11.75 -13.22
N ILE A 397 -8.03 10.91 -13.33
CA ILE A 397 -7.43 10.54 -14.62
C ILE A 397 -8.34 9.59 -15.39
N VAL A 398 -8.91 8.59 -14.71
CA VAL A 398 -9.77 7.60 -15.34
C VAL A 398 -11.22 7.95 -15.02
N GLU A 399 -11.90 8.56 -15.97
CA GLU A 399 -13.30 8.97 -15.82
C GLU A 399 -14.24 7.76 -15.64
N PRO A 400 -15.42 7.94 -15.02
CA PRO A 400 -16.43 6.89 -14.98
C PRO A 400 -16.96 6.65 -16.41
N ALA A 401 -17.01 5.39 -16.84
CA ALA A 401 -17.58 5.11 -18.17
C ALA A 401 -19.09 5.46 -18.20
N ALA A 402 -19.64 5.77 -19.38
CA ALA A 402 -21.03 6.25 -19.49
C ALA A 402 -22.09 5.30 -18.89
N HIS A 403 -21.90 3.98 -19.00
CA HIS A 403 -22.79 2.99 -18.38
C HIS A 403 -22.64 2.90 -16.85
N GLN A 404 -21.60 3.53 -16.30
CA GLN A 404 -21.36 3.71 -14.86
C GLN A 404 -21.97 5.00 -14.32
N SER A 405 -22.74 5.72 -15.16
CA SER A 405 -23.34 6.99 -14.80
C SER A 405 -24.84 6.86 -14.45
N TRP A 406 -25.22 7.70 -13.48
CA TRP A 406 -26.56 8.24 -13.23
C TRP A 406 -27.69 7.28 -12.84
N GLN A 407 -27.98 7.29 -11.53
CA GLN A 407 -29.34 7.10 -11.02
C GLN A 407 -29.74 8.39 -10.30
N PRO A 408 -30.87 9.04 -10.65
CA PRO A 408 -31.33 10.21 -9.91
C PRO A 408 -31.57 9.84 -8.45
N TRP A 409 -31.17 10.73 -7.55
CA TRP A 409 -31.26 10.54 -6.10
C TRP A 409 -32.72 10.22 -5.69
N PRO A 410 -32.98 9.21 -4.84
CA PRO A 410 -34.32 8.98 -4.31
C PRO A 410 -34.74 10.20 -3.48
N GLY A 411 -35.76 10.93 -3.94
CA GLY A 411 -36.21 12.19 -3.33
C GLY A 411 -36.32 12.13 -1.80
N GLY A 412 -35.85 13.18 -1.13
CA GLY A 412 -35.76 13.25 0.34
C GLY A 412 -34.63 14.14 0.86
N TRP A 413 -33.75 14.61 -0.01
CA TRP A 413 -32.86 15.72 0.28
C TRP A 413 -33.54 17.02 -0.13
N THR A 414 -34.07 17.71 0.87
CA THR A 414 -34.38 19.13 0.77
C THR A 414 -33.07 19.89 0.57
N ASP A 415 -33.03 20.68 -0.49
CA ASP A 415 -32.20 21.85 -0.75
C ASP A 415 -30.78 21.84 -0.17
N PHE A 416 -29.81 21.99 -1.08
CA PHE A 416 -28.67 22.85 -0.82
C PHE A 416 -29.14 24.05 0.02
N ASP A 417 -28.79 24.10 1.30
CA ASP A 417 -28.96 25.35 2.03
C ASP A 417 -27.88 26.28 1.50
N SER A 418 -28.17 26.91 0.36
CA SER A 418 -27.40 28.02 -0.18
C SER A 418 -27.49 29.27 0.73
N ARG A 419 -28.04 29.13 1.95
CA ARG A 419 -28.18 30.20 2.94
C ARG A 419 -27.48 29.84 4.25
N SER A 420 -26.16 29.85 4.26
CA SER A 420 -25.41 30.57 5.29
C SER A 420 -23.91 30.62 4.96
N THR A 421 -23.54 31.39 3.94
CA THR A 421 -22.18 31.96 3.84
C THR A 421 -22.01 33.22 4.69
N GLU A 422 -22.97 33.52 5.57
CA GLU A 422 -22.87 34.64 6.49
C GLU A 422 -22.73 34.18 7.94
N THR A 423 -21.48 34.29 8.39
CA THR A 423 -21.03 34.64 9.74
C THR A 423 -20.91 33.55 10.83
N SER A 424 -19.64 33.38 11.20
CA SER A 424 -19.09 33.27 12.56
C SER A 424 -18.69 31.88 13.09
N ASP A 425 -17.38 31.81 13.42
CA ASP A 425 -16.69 30.93 14.35
C ASP A 425 -16.61 29.41 14.08
N LYS A 426 -15.49 29.05 13.43
CA LYS A 426 -14.54 27.96 13.78
C LYS A 426 -15.08 26.55 14.06
N VAL A 427 -16.24 26.17 13.54
CA VAL A 427 -16.58 24.76 13.36
C VAL A 427 -16.37 24.41 11.89
N ARG A 428 -15.51 23.42 11.63
CA ARG A 428 -15.29 22.78 10.32
C ARG A 428 -16.59 22.12 9.86
N GLN A 429 -17.57 22.90 9.43
CA GLN A 429 -18.82 22.35 8.95
C GLN A 429 -18.54 21.61 7.63
N PRO A 430 -19.07 20.39 7.48
CA PRO A 430 -18.96 19.68 6.23
C PRO A 430 -19.77 20.39 5.14
N LEU A 431 -19.14 20.59 3.97
CA LEU A 431 -19.79 21.05 2.74
C LEU A 431 -20.99 20.15 2.37
N LEU A 432 -20.82 18.85 2.55
CA LEU A 432 -21.87 17.86 2.29
C LEU A 432 -21.87 16.82 3.40
N THR A 433 -23.04 16.49 3.94
CA THR A 433 -23.19 15.41 4.92
C THR A 433 -24.26 14.44 4.48
N MET A 434 -23.85 13.24 4.07
CA MET A 434 -24.76 12.12 3.98
C MET A 434 -25.02 11.52 5.35
N PRO A 435 -26.26 11.57 5.89
CA PRO A 435 -26.58 10.96 7.18
C PRO A 435 -26.36 9.45 7.17
N ALA A 436 -26.12 8.88 8.35
CA ALA A 436 -26.08 7.43 8.51
C ALA A 436 -27.41 6.80 8.07
N GLY A 437 -27.34 5.58 7.52
CA GLY A 437 -28.47 4.79 7.05
C GLY A 437 -29.02 5.17 5.68
N VAL A 438 -28.66 6.34 5.14
CA VAL A 438 -29.12 6.77 3.80
C VAL A 438 -28.47 5.94 2.70
N LEU A 439 -27.19 5.64 2.84
CA LEU A 439 -26.46 4.72 1.99
C LEU A 439 -25.90 3.58 2.84
N ALA A 440 -26.24 2.36 2.46
CA ALA A 440 -25.59 1.14 2.92
C ALA A 440 -24.76 0.57 1.76
N HIS A 441 -23.47 0.31 1.95
CA HIS A 441 -22.62 -0.18 0.85
C HIS A 441 -21.53 -1.15 1.30
N SER A 442 -20.93 -1.89 0.35
CA SER A 442 -19.87 -2.89 0.62
C SER A 442 -18.50 -2.31 0.97
N GLY A 443 -18.30 -0.99 0.79
CA GLY A 443 -17.07 -0.29 1.14
C GLY A 443 -15.93 -0.39 0.14
N ASP A 444 -16.19 -0.90 -1.07
CA ASP A 444 -15.17 -1.26 -2.06
C ASP A 444 -15.26 -0.43 -3.35
N GLY A 445 -15.87 0.75 -3.29
CA GLY A 445 -16.03 1.65 -4.44
C GLY A 445 -17.18 1.30 -5.38
N VAL A 446 -18.09 0.38 -5.02
CA VAL A 446 -19.32 0.14 -5.81
C VAL A 446 -20.23 1.37 -5.83
N ALA A 447 -20.15 2.18 -4.77
CA ALA A 447 -20.83 3.45 -4.63
C ALA A 447 -19.83 4.57 -4.91
N LEU A 448 -20.24 5.56 -5.69
CA LEU A 448 -19.43 6.73 -6.01
C LEU A 448 -20.15 8.00 -5.56
N LEU A 449 -19.43 8.95 -4.98
CA LEU A 449 -19.89 10.32 -4.82
C LEU A 449 -19.47 11.12 -6.05
N HIS A 450 -20.43 11.55 -6.85
CA HIS A 450 -20.23 12.46 -7.95
C HIS A 450 -20.43 13.91 -7.50
N LEU A 451 -19.50 14.77 -7.89
CA LEU A 451 -19.51 16.21 -7.62
C LEU A 451 -19.17 16.94 -8.93
N SER A 452 -19.95 17.97 -9.26
CA SER A 452 -19.66 18.85 -10.39
C SER A 452 -19.82 20.31 -9.99
N GLY A 453 -19.00 21.19 -10.54
CA GLY A 453 -19.02 22.60 -10.19
C GLY A 453 -17.83 23.38 -10.75
N GLU A 454 -17.50 24.48 -10.11
CA GLU A 454 -16.42 25.39 -10.48
C GLU A 454 -15.55 25.72 -9.27
N VAL A 455 -14.23 25.69 -9.46
CA VAL A 455 -13.24 26.22 -8.51
C VAL A 455 -12.73 27.56 -9.00
N LEU A 456 -12.87 28.60 -8.17
CA LEU A 456 -12.39 29.95 -8.41
C LEU A 456 -11.00 30.15 -7.78
N GLY A 457 -10.12 30.88 -8.45
CA GLY A 457 -8.79 31.21 -7.89
C GLY A 457 -7.77 30.09 -8.09
N GLY A 458 -7.06 29.66 -7.03
CA GLY A 458 -6.00 28.63 -7.10
C GLY A 458 -6.50 27.17 -7.03
N PRO A 459 -5.65 26.20 -6.65
CA PRO A 459 -6.07 24.83 -6.34
C PRO A 459 -6.86 24.71 -5.02
N LEU A 460 -7.88 23.85 -5.00
CA LEU A 460 -8.80 23.60 -3.89
C LEU A 460 -8.60 22.19 -3.35
N MET A 461 -8.44 22.04 -2.03
CA MET A 461 -8.42 20.73 -1.39
C MET A 461 -9.80 20.34 -0.90
N LEU A 462 -10.34 19.26 -1.46
CA LEU A 462 -11.51 18.58 -0.94
C LEU A 462 -11.12 17.35 -0.14
N ARG A 463 -11.86 17.07 0.93
CA ARG A 463 -11.65 15.93 1.80
C ARG A 463 -12.95 15.20 2.06
N MET A 464 -13.05 13.94 1.63
CA MET A 464 -14.15 13.05 1.96
C MET A 464 -13.78 12.18 3.16
N VAL A 465 -14.62 12.15 4.18
CA VAL A 465 -14.46 11.31 5.38
C VAL A 465 -15.63 10.35 5.47
N HIS A 466 -15.32 9.05 5.57
CA HIS A 466 -16.29 7.99 5.74
C HIS A 466 -15.65 6.81 6.48
N ASP A 467 -16.32 6.28 7.51
CA ASP A 467 -15.79 5.15 8.32
C ASP A 467 -14.40 5.37 8.94
N GLY A 468 -14.08 6.62 9.28
CA GLY A 468 -12.75 6.99 9.78
C GLY A 468 -11.65 6.98 8.72
N LEU A 469 -11.96 6.58 7.48
CA LEU A 469 -11.11 6.80 6.33
C LEU A 469 -11.32 8.22 5.81
N SER A 470 -10.24 8.79 5.31
CA SER A 470 -10.23 10.11 4.69
C SER A 470 -9.63 9.96 3.31
N ILE A 471 -10.23 10.56 2.29
CA ILE A 471 -9.69 10.67 0.94
C ILE A 471 -9.64 12.15 0.61
N GLU A 472 -8.56 12.59 -0.02
CA GLU A 472 -8.24 13.99 -0.26
C GLU A 472 -7.95 14.16 -1.75
N LEU A 473 -8.42 15.25 -2.32
CA LEU A 473 -8.23 15.57 -3.73
C LEU A 473 -7.91 17.05 -3.87
N GLU A 474 -6.88 17.33 -4.65
CA GLU A 474 -6.64 18.66 -5.16
C GLU A 474 -7.39 18.86 -6.48
N ILE A 475 -8.22 19.91 -6.54
CA ILE A 475 -8.94 20.32 -7.75
C ILE A 475 -8.32 21.62 -8.24
N ASN A 476 -7.88 21.61 -9.49
CA ASN A 476 -7.35 22.79 -10.16
C ASN A 476 -8.46 23.83 -10.44
N PRO A 477 -8.10 25.11 -10.61
CA PRO A 477 -9.06 26.14 -10.99
C PRO A 477 -9.84 25.78 -12.26
N GLY A 478 -11.12 26.18 -12.31
CA GLY A 478 -12.00 25.97 -13.46
C GLY A 478 -13.16 25.02 -13.15
N GLN A 479 -13.84 24.59 -14.22
CA GLN A 479 -14.94 23.63 -14.12
C GLN A 479 -14.41 22.25 -13.77
N PHE A 480 -15.14 21.51 -12.94
CA PHE A 480 -14.85 20.12 -12.62
C PHE A 480 -16.12 19.26 -12.67
N ASP A 481 -15.92 18.01 -13.03
CA ASP A 481 -16.92 16.94 -12.98
C ASP A 481 -16.14 15.65 -12.67
N PHE A 482 -16.36 15.05 -11.50
CA PHE A 482 -15.69 13.80 -11.15
C PHE A 482 -16.57 12.96 -10.22
N ALA A 483 -16.30 11.65 -10.21
CA ALA A 483 -16.93 10.72 -9.27
C ALA A 483 -15.89 9.94 -8.46
N TRP A 484 -15.91 10.13 -7.13
CA TRP A 484 -15.05 9.44 -6.19
C TRP A 484 -15.63 8.14 -5.66
N PRO A 485 -14.82 7.10 -5.48
CA PRO A 485 -15.27 5.88 -4.86
C PRO A 485 -15.44 6.05 -3.36
N ILE A 486 -16.56 5.57 -2.84
CA ILE A 486 -16.80 5.48 -1.41
C ILE A 486 -16.16 4.19 -0.91
N ILE A 487 -15.09 4.34 -0.11
CA ILE A 487 -14.37 3.23 0.52
C ILE A 487 -14.63 3.24 2.01
N ALA A 488 -14.80 2.05 2.58
CA ALA A 488 -14.99 1.83 4.01
C ALA A 488 -14.14 0.66 4.50
N LEU A 489 -14.01 0.54 5.83
CA LEU A 489 -13.34 -0.59 6.49
C LEU A 489 -14.13 -1.90 6.39
N GLY A 490 -15.37 -1.86 5.88
CA GLY A 490 -16.28 -2.98 5.69
C GLY A 490 -17.62 -2.51 5.13
N PRO A 491 -18.65 -3.38 5.12
CA PRO A 491 -20.00 -2.94 4.86
C PRO A 491 -20.37 -1.84 5.86
N SER A 492 -20.80 -0.69 5.34
CA SER A 492 -21.08 0.48 6.16
C SER A 492 -22.40 1.10 5.78
N ALA A 493 -23.05 1.67 6.79
CA ALA A 493 -24.14 2.60 6.63
C ALA A 493 -23.90 3.88 7.45
N ASN A 494 -22.65 4.19 7.76
CA ASN A 494 -22.32 5.39 8.53
C ASN A 494 -22.41 6.65 7.68
N ALA A 495 -22.42 7.80 8.36
CA ALA A 495 -22.41 9.08 7.69
C ALA A 495 -21.16 9.25 6.80
N LEU A 496 -21.34 9.94 5.69
CA LEU A 496 -20.26 10.39 4.81
C LEU A 496 -20.25 11.91 4.84
N ARG A 497 -19.06 12.50 4.93
CA ARG A 497 -18.90 13.95 5.04
C ARG A 497 -17.86 14.43 4.04
N VAL A 498 -18.14 15.52 3.34
CA VAL A 498 -17.18 16.20 2.48
C VAL A 498 -16.85 17.54 3.12
N PHE A 499 -15.57 17.86 3.17
CA PHE A 499 -15.04 19.11 3.69
C PHE A 499 -14.25 19.82 2.60
N VAL A 500 -14.26 21.15 2.67
CA VAL A 500 -13.34 22.02 1.94
C VAL A 500 -12.32 22.55 2.95
N GLY A 501 -11.09 22.85 2.51
CA GLY A 501 -10.16 23.60 3.34
C GLY A 501 -10.80 24.93 3.79
N SER A 502 -10.81 25.21 5.10
CA SER A 502 -11.59 26.32 5.70
C SER A 502 -11.27 27.72 5.16
N SER A 503 -10.11 27.91 4.53
CA SER A 503 -9.72 29.17 3.88
C SER A 503 -10.00 29.19 2.37
N GLN A 504 -10.79 28.24 1.86
CA GLN A 504 -11.02 28.03 0.44
C GLN A 504 -12.51 27.79 0.09
N GLU A 505 -13.43 27.90 1.05
CA GLU A 505 -14.86 27.63 0.83
C GLU A 505 -15.49 28.60 -0.18
N ASP A 506 -15.11 29.87 -0.11
CA ASP A 506 -15.47 30.96 -1.02
C ASP A 506 -15.01 30.73 -2.46
N ARG A 507 -14.12 29.76 -2.66
CA ARG A 507 -13.57 29.38 -3.97
C ARG A 507 -14.34 28.25 -4.63
N LEU A 508 -15.28 27.60 -3.95
CA LEU A 508 -16.04 26.49 -4.51
C LEU A 508 -17.47 26.89 -4.86
N LYS A 509 -17.85 26.73 -6.13
CA LYS A 509 -19.23 26.77 -6.59
C LYS A 509 -19.66 25.37 -7.00
N LEU A 510 -20.27 24.63 -6.08
CA LEU A 510 -20.78 23.29 -6.36
C LEU A 510 -22.11 23.40 -7.13
N SER A 511 -22.19 22.83 -8.33
CA SER A 511 -23.38 22.83 -9.18
C SER A 511 -24.26 21.60 -8.96
N ALA A 512 -23.66 20.45 -8.69
CA ALA A 512 -24.39 19.23 -8.35
C ALA A 512 -23.58 18.30 -7.44
N ALA A 513 -24.31 17.53 -6.64
CA ALA A 513 -23.79 16.39 -5.91
C ALA A 513 -24.78 15.23 -6.03
N SER A 514 -24.28 14.03 -6.33
CA SER A 514 -25.13 12.85 -6.53
C SER A 514 -24.40 11.57 -6.18
N LEU A 515 -25.15 10.53 -5.84
CA LEU A 515 -24.62 9.19 -5.65
C LEU A 515 -24.72 8.43 -6.96
N TRP A 516 -23.60 7.92 -7.45
CA TRP A 516 -23.57 7.01 -8.60
C TRP A 516 -23.28 5.59 -8.13
N HIS A 517 -23.68 4.63 -8.96
CA HIS A 517 -23.28 3.24 -8.80
C HIS A 517 -22.25 2.91 -9.88
N GLN A 518 -21.27 2.07 -9.58
CA GLN A 518 -20.24 1.67 -10.51
C GLN A 518 -20.45 0.21 -10.97
N PRO A 519 -21.41 -0.05 -11.88
CA PRO A 519 -21.55 -1.33 -12.52
C PRO A 519 -20.33 -1.57 -13.38
N VAL A 520 -19.95 -2.83 -13.52
CA VAL A 520 -18.85 -3.21 -14.42
C VAL A 520 -19.41 -3.73 -15.75
N GLY A 521 -20.70 -3.51 -15.99
CA GLY A 521 -21.40 -4.05 -17.14
C GLY A 521 -22.59 -3.26 -17.61
N PRO A 522 -22.92 -3.36 -18.91
CA PRO A 522 -24.12 -2.72 -19.46
C PRO A 522 -25.41 -3.50 -19.17
N GLU A 523 -25.33 -4.78 -18.77
CA GLU A 523 -26.53 -5.61 -18.55
C GLU A 523 -27.12 -5.29 -17.17
N VAL A 524 -28.37 -4.80 -17.16
CA VAL A 524 -29.12 -4.47 -15.93
C VAL A 524 -30.37 -5.35 -15.87
N PHE A 525 -30.49 -6.09 -14.77
CA PHE A 525 -31.57 -7.03 -14.50
C PHE A 525 -32.44 -6.51 -13.36
N LYS A 526 -33.75 -6.43 -13.56
CA LYS A 526 -34.70 -6.07 -12.50
C LYS A 526 -35.02 -7.29 -11.63
N LEU A 527 -35.14 -7.07 -10.33
CA LEU A 527 -35.62 -8.07 -9.38
C LEU A 527 -37.06 -7.74 -8.97
N SER A 528 -37.91 -8.77 -8.89
CA SER A 528 -39.27 -8.65 -8.37
C SER A 528 -39.26 -8.84 -6.86
N ALA A 529 -39.80 -7.87 -6.13
CA ALA A 529 -39.94 -7.95 -4.68
C ALA A 529 -41.22 -8.70 -4.29
N ARG A 530 -41.11 -9.60 -3.31
CA ARG A 530 -42.26 -10.28 -2.68
C ARG A 530 -42.05 -10.36 -1.17
N GLU A 531 -43.10 -10.07 -0.40
CA GLU A 531 -43.09 -10.26 1.05
C GLU A 531 -43.43 -11.72 1.39
N VAL A 532 -42.61 -12.35 2.23
CA VAL A 532 -42.78 -13.75 2.65
C VAL A 532 -42.44 -13.84 4.13
N GLU A 533 -43.37 -14.19 5.01
CA GLU A 533 -43.08 -14.51 6.42
C GLU A 533 -42.22 -13.47 7.15
N GLY A 534 -42.51 -12.17 6.98
CA GLY A 534 -41.79 -11.10 7.67
C GLY A 534 -40.43 -10.70 7.07
N ARG A 535 -40.10 -11.18 5.86
CA ARG A 535 -38.92 -10.78 5.07
C ARG A 535 -39.34 -10.41 3.65
N THR A 536 -38.44 -9.75 2.94
CA THR A 536 -38.62 -9.42 1.52
C THR A 536 -37.66 -10.25 0.69
N GLU A 537 -38.21 -11.06 -0.22
CA GLU A 537 -37.43 -11.78 -1.21
C GLU A 537 -37.44 -11.01 -2.53
N LEU A 538 -36.25 -10.78 -3.08
CA LEU A 538 -36.02 -10.21 -4.41
C LEU A 538 -35.62 -11.35 -5.34
N VAL A 539 -36.49 -11.67 -6.30
CA VAL A 539 -36.32 -12.81 -7.19
C VAL A 539 -36.18 -12.29 -8.63
N PRO A 540 -35.14 -12.69 -9.37
CA PRO A 540 -35.04 -12.37 -10.78
C PRO A 540 -36.05 -13.19 -11.59
N ILE A 541 -36.52 -12.66 -12.73
CA ILE A 541 -37.43 -13.37 -13.63
C ILE A 541 -36.81 -14.67 -14.16
N ALA A 542 -35.49 -14.64 -14.39
CA ALA A 542 -34.67 -15.79 -14.72
C ALA A 542 -33.32 -15.68 -13.99
N PRO A 543 -32.64 -16.80 -13.68
CA PRO A 543 -31.35 -16.78 -13.00
C PRO A 543 -30.32 -15.90 -13.72
N ILE A 544 -29.81 -14.89 -13.02
CA ILE A 544 -28.90 -13.88 -13.59
C ILE A 544 -27.48 -14.42 -13.51
N PRO A 545 -26.75 -14.55 -14.64
CA PRO A 545 -25.34 -14.93 -14.59
C PRO A 545 -24.55 -13.85 -13.86
N LEU A 546 -23.92 -14.20 -12.74
CA LEU A 546 -23.02 -13.29 -12.03
C LEU A 546 -21.66 -13.35 -12.70
N ARG A 547 -21.42 -12.43 -13.62
CA ARG A 547 -20.10 -12.22 -14.21
C ARG A 547 -19.23 -11.35 -13.31
N ARG A 548 -17.98 -11.15 -13.73
CA ARG A 548 -16.96 -10.41 -12.98
C ARG A 548 -17.52 -9.06 -12.54
N ARG A 549 -17.55 -8.82 -11.21
CA ARG A 549 -17.97 -7.56 -10.57
C ARG A 549 -19.44 -7.17 -10.77
N ALA A 550 -20.34 -8.13 -10.65
CA ALA A 550 -21.76 -7.82 -10.55
C ALA A 550 -22.07 -6.97 -9.30
N ALA A 551 -22.95 -5.98 -9.44
CA ALA A 551 -23.36 -5.11 -8.34
C ALA A 551 -24.87 -5.13 -8.16
N LEU A 552 -25.31 -5.22 -6.91
CA LEU A 552 -26.71 -5.16 -6.51
C LEU A 552 -27.04 -3.78 -5.97
N GLN A 553 -28.11 -3.21 -6.49
CA GLN A 553 -28.72 -1.99 -6.00
C GLN A 553 -30.13 -2.31 -5.48
N ILE A 554 -30.42 -1.85 -4.27
CA ILE A 554 -31.74 -1.94 -3.66
C ILE A 554 -32.12 -0.56 -3.15
N LEU A 555 -33.24 -0.03 -3.63
CA LEU A 555 -33.86 1.17 -3.11
C LEU A 555 -35.03 0.78 -2.21
N CYS A 556 -34.90 1.07 -0.92
CA CYS A 556 -35.95 0.83 0.05
C CYS A 556 -37.07 1.87 -0.10
N GLU A 557 -38.30 1.51 0.27
CA GLU A 557 -39.39 2.47 0.33
C GLU A 557 -39.17 3.48 1.48
N ALA A 558 -39.68 4.70 1.29
CA ALA A 558 -39.69 5.72 2.33
C ALA A 558 -40.83 5.42 3.32
N GLU A 559 -40.63 4.43 4.20
CA GLU A 559 -41.52 4.20 5.33
C GLU A 559 -41.23 5.16 6.49
N ARG A 560 -42.16 5.34 7.43
CA ARG A 560 -41.94 6.27 8.56
C ARG A 560 -40.82 5.82 9.50
N ASN A 561 -40.51 4.52 9.56
CA ASN A 561 -39.59 3.97 10.54
C ASN A 561 -38.30 3.45 9.89
N PRO A 562 -37.13 3.72 10.49
CA PRO A 562 -35.87 3.13 10.04
C PRO A 562 -35.83 1.62 10.29
N MET A 563 -35.10 0.91 9.43
CA MET A 563 -34.81 -0.51 9.62
C MET A 563 -33.57 -0.69 10.50
N GLN A 564 -33.67 -1.63 11.45
CA GLN A 564 -32.58 -1.98 12.37
C GLN A 564 -32.08 -3.38 12.08
N GLU A 565 -30.78 -3.63 12.32
CA GLU A 565 -30.15 -4.96 12.17
C GLU A 565 -30.48 -5.60 10.81
N VAL A 566 -30.29 -4.83 9.73
CA VAL A 566 -30.64 -5.27 8.37
C VAL A 566 -29.66 -6.33 7.91
N VAL A 567 -30.16 -7.48 7.47
CA VAL A 567 -29.38 -8.57 6.89
C VAL A 567 -29.82 -8.80 5.45
N VAL A 568 -28.86 -8.74 4.54
CA VAL A 568 -29.01 -9.09 3.13
C VAL A 568 -28.38 -10.46 2.91
N GLU A 569 -29.19 -11.46 2.58
CA GLU A 569 -28.74 -12.80 2.22
C GLU A 569 -28.76 -12.95 0.70
N ILE A 570 -27.60 -13.16 0.08
CA ILE A 570 -27.44 -13.36 -1.35
C ILE A 570 -27.35 -14.86 -1.60
N TRP A 571 -28.28 -15.38 -2.42
CA TRP A 571 -28.36 -16.80 -2.76
C TRP A 571 -28.05 -17.00 -4.23
N SER A 572 -27.09 -17.87 -4.51
CA SER A 572 -26.78 -18.28 -5.87
C SER A 572 -27.10 -19.76 -6.10
N GLU A 573 -27.34 -20.14 -7.35
CA GLU A 573 -27.64 -21.53 -7.73
C GLU A 573 -26.56 -22.48 -7.23
N GLY A 574 -26.98 -23.59 -6.61
CA GLY A 574 -26.07 -24.61 -6.08
C GLY A 574 -25.41 -24.28 -4.75
N GLN A 575 -25.64 -23.11 -4.16
CA GLN A 575 -25.16 -22.79 -2.82
C GLN A 575 -26.14 -23.26 -1.74
N GLU A 576 -25.64 -23.97 -0.73
CA GLU A 576 -26.42 -24.36 0.46
C GLU A 576 -26.51 -23.22 1.49
N ILE A 577 -25.50 -22.36 1.55
CA ILE A 577 -25.37 -21.29 2.54
C ILE A 577 -25.28 -19.96 1.81
N PRO A 578 -26.14 -18.98 2.13
CA PRO A 578 -26.09 -17.68 1.47
C PRO A 578 -24.93 -16.84 1.98
N ARG A 579 -24.42 -15.97 1.12
CA ARG A 579 -23.55 -14.88 1.55
C ARG A 579 -24.37 -13.84 2.30
N ARG A 580 -23.97 -13.53 3.54
CA ARG A 580 -24.66 -12.55 4.39
C ARG A 580 -23.90 -11.24 4.49
N VAL A 581 -24.61 -10.13 4.33
CA VAL A 581 -24.10 -8.78 4.60
C VAL A 581 -25.05 -8.11 5.59
N SER A 582 -24.50 -7.58 6.68
CA SER A 582 -25.31 -6.98 7.75
C SER A 582 -25.00 -5.50 7.91
N PHE A 583 -26.04 -4.73 8.21
CA PHE A 583 -26.00 -3.30 8.51
C PHE A 583 -26.71 -3.05 9.84
N GLY A 584 -26.14 -2.21 10.69
CA GLY A 584 -26.80 -1.87 11.96
C GLY A 584 -28.10 -1.10 11.76
N TYR A 585 -28.13 -0.22 10.74
CA TYR A 585 -29.17 0.79 10.57
C TYR A 585 -29.33 1.17 9.09
N ILE A 586 -30.57 1.26 8.61
CA ILE A 586 -30.93 1.83 7.30
C ILE A 586 -32.09 2.80 7.48
N ALA A 587 -31.92 4.03 7.00
CA ALA A 587 -32.92 5.08 7.10
C ALA A 587 -34.09 4.83 6.14
N PRO A 588 -35.28 5.42 6.39
CA PRO A 588 -36.34 5.51 5.40
C PRO A 588 -35.85 5.95 4.02
N GLY A 589 -36.23 5.21 2.96
CA GLY A 589 -35.80 5.52 1.60
C GLY A 589 -34.31 5.27 1.33
N GLY A 590 -33.60 4.63 2.27
CA GLY A 590 -32.19 4.32 2.13
C GLY A 590 -31.89 3.41 0.94
N THR A 591 -30.68 3.54 0.40
CA THR A 591 -30.19 2.74 -0.72
C THR A 591 -29.12 1.75 -0.25
N ILE A 592 -29.20 0.51 -0.70
CA ILE A 592 -28.20 -0.53 -0.48
C ILE A 592 -27.46 -0.78 -1.80
N LEU A 593 -26.13 -0.62 -1.80
CA LEU A 593 -25.24 -0.89 -2.93
C LEU A 593 -24.19 -1.94 -2.56
N LEU A 594 -24.32 -3.16 -3.08
CA LEU A 594 -23.44 -4.27 -2.72
C LEU A 594 -22.67 -4.80 -3.92
N ASP A 595 -21.38 -5.09 -3.69
CA ASP A 595 -20.63 -6.02 -4.53
C ASP A 595 -21.09 -7.45 -4.35
N LEU A 596 -21.52 -8.07 -5.45
CA LEU A 596 -21.83 -9.50 -5.47
C LEU A 596 -20.56 -10.35 -5.65
N GLY A 597 -19.41 -9.77 -6.00
CA GLY A 597 -18.10 -10.44 -6.03
C GLY A 597 -17.90 -11.34 -7.27
N GLU A 598 -16.85 -12.18 -7.24
CA GLU A 598 -16.72 -13.29 -8.20
C GLU A 598 -17.48 -14.49 -7.67
N GLU A 599 -18.65 -14.71 -8.24
CA GLU A 599 -19.20 -16.05 -8.31
C GLU A 599 -19.26 -16.44 -9.78
N ALA A 600 -18.14 -16.32 -10.48
CA ALA A 600 -18.05 -16.74 -11.88
C ALA A 600 -18.43 -18.23 -11.94
N ALA A 601 -19.53 -18.50 -12.66
CA ALA A 601 -20.28 -19.76 -12.78
C ALA A 601 -21.55 -19.89 -11.93
N LEU A 602 -21.78 -19.05 -10.93
CA LEU A 602 -23.03 -19.06 -10.18
C LEU A 602 -24.02 -18.04 -10.77
N ARG A 603 -25.29 -18.41 -10.71
CA ARG A 603 -26.39 -17.54 -11.13
C ARG A 603 -27.10 -17.05 -9.88
N LEU A 604 -27.34 -15.76 -9.80
CA LEU A 604 -28.14 -15.22 -8.70
C LEU A 604 -29.54 -15.82 -8.79
N SER A 605 -29.94 -16.49 -7.72
CA SER A 605 -31.23 -17.16 -7.60
C SER A 605 -32.24 -16.29 -6.85
N LYS A 606 -31.82 -15.66 -5.74
CA LYS A 606 -32.62 -14.69 -4.99
C LYS A 606 -31.75 -13.87 -4.04
N VAL A 607 -32.29 -12.72 -3.62
CA VAL A 607 -31.77 -11.94 -2.50
C VAL A 607 -32.86 -11.88 -1.43
N VAL A 608 -32.50 -12.07 -0.17
CA VAL A 608 -33.43 -11.98 0.96
C VAL A 608 -33.03 -10.83 1.86
N LEU A 609 -33.97 -9.92 2.13
CA LEU A 609 -33.80 -8.81 3.05
C LEU A 609 -34.58 -9.10 4.32
N ARG A 610 -33.89 -9.00 5.45
CA ARG A 610 -34.45 -9.10 6.80
C ARG A 610 -34.10 -7.85 7.57
N ALA A 611 -35.02 -7.36 8.39
CA ALA A 611 -34.75 -6.32 9.37
C ALA A 611 -35.49 -6.65 10.66
N LYS A 612 -34.99 -6.13 11.77
CA LYS A 612 -35.63 -6.27 13.07
C LYS A 612 -36.76 -5.24 13.19
N GLY A 613 -37.95 -5.73 13.53
CA GLY A 613 -39.12 -4.90 13.86
C GLY A 613 -39.96 -4.40 12.69
N ALA A 614 -39.53 -4.60 11.44
CA ALA A 614 -40.30 -4.25 10.24
C ALA A 614 -39.92 -5.13 9.04
N VAL A 615 -40.88 -5.34 8.13
CA VAL A 615 -40.63 -6.03 6.85
C VAL A 615 -40.01 -5.02 5.87
N PRO A 616 -38.81 -5.25 5.33
CA PRO A 616 -38.15 -4.30 4.43
C PRO A 616 -38.93 -4.07 3.14
N LYS A 617 -39.57 -2.92 2.95
CA LYS A 617 -40.20 -2.63 1.66
C LYS A 617 -39.19 -2.13 0.64
N VAL A 618 -39.28 -2.65 -0.57
CA VAL A 618 -38.33 -2.36 -1.66
C VAL A 618 -39.07 -1.73 -2.83
N LYS A 619 -38.75 -0.46 -3.12
CA LYS A 619 -39.29 0.30 -4.25
C LYS A 619 -38.72 -0.20 -5.57
N HIS A 620 -37.42 -0.47 -5.58
CA HIS A 620 -36.70 -0.86 -6.78
C HIS A 620 -35.50 -1.72 -6.40
N ALA A 621 -35.23 -2.78 -7.17
CA ALA A 621 -34.01 -3.55 -7.04
C ALA A 621 -33.51 -4.00 -8.40
N THR A 622 -32.21 -3.81 -8.61
CA THR A 622 -31.51 -4.16 -9.85
C THR A 622 -30.19 -4.81 -9.57
N VAL A 623 -29.79 -5.68 -10.49
CA VAL A 623 -28.45 -6.25 -10.53
C VAL A 623 -27.83 -5.80 -11.84
N SER A 624 -26.63 -5.26 -11.77
CA SER A 624 -25.81 -4.98 -12.94
C SER A 624 -24.74 -6.06 -13.07
N SER A 625 -24.52 -6.56 -14.27
CA SER A 625 -23.48 -7.55 -14.56
C SER A 625 -22.83 -7.28 -15.93
N GLY A 626 -21.52 -7.48 -16.03
CA GLY A 626 -20.70 -7.13 -17.20
C GLY A 626 -19.94 -8.29 -17.79
N ARG A 627 -19.50 -8.18 -19.04
CA ARG A 627 -18.77 -9.27 -19.72
C ARG A 627 -17.48 -9.66 -19.00
#